data_AF-A0A843S6M1-F1
#
_entry.id   AF-A0A843S6M1-F1
#
_cell.length_a   1.000
_cell.length_b   1.000
_cell.length_c   1.000
_cell.angle_alpha   90.00
_cell.angle_beta   90.00
_cell.angle_gamma   90.00
#
_symmetry.space_group_name_H-M   'P 1'
#
loop_
_entity.id
_entity.type
_entity.pdbx_description
1 polymer ?
#
loop_
_entity_poly.entity_id
_entity_poly.type
_entity_poly.pdbx_seq_one_letter_code
_entity_poly.pdbx_strand_id
1 'polypeptide(L)'
;MCDRDPLPFWSDERVTLLGDAAHPMYPVGSNGAGQAVLDAAGLVGHLRQHRDPVTALRAYQDDRPATAEIVRMNRAGGPERVIDEVERRAPDGFDRIDDVVKINELKSIVKGYAKVSRFALEQVNR
;
A
#
# COMPACT_ATOMS: atom_id res chain seq x y z
N MET A 1 6.01 4.91 -14.40
CA MET A 1 6.47 5.15 -13.01
C MET A 1 7.21 3.89 -12.57
N CYS A 2 8.42 4.01 -12.03
CA CYS A 2 9.21 2.87 -11.55
C CYS A 2 9.29 2.93 -10.02
N ASP A 3 9.17 1.79 -9.35
CA ASP A 3 9.36 1.70 -7.90
C ASP A 3 10.83 1.68 -7.48
N ARG A 4 11.09 1.62 -6.17
CA ARG A 4 12.41 1.39 -5.58
C ARG A 4 12.31 0.38 -4.45
N ASP A 5 13.44 -0.23 -4.10
CA ASP A 5 13.51 -1.03 -2.88
C ASP A 5 13.22 -0.15 -1.65
N PRO A 6 12.52 -0.66 -0.63
CA PRO A 6 12.21 0.10 0.57
C PRO A 6 13.47 0.64 1.24
N LEU A 7 13.42 1.92 1.64
CA LEU A 7 14.51 2.55 2.37
C LEU A 7 14.66 1.95 3.78
N PRO A 8 15.90 1.86 4.32
CA PRO A 8 16.14 1.35 5.66
C PRO A 8 15.64 2.28 6.77
N PHE A 9 15.51 3.58 6.48
CA PHE A 9 14.96 4.61 7.37
C PHE A 9 14.43 5.78 6.54
N TRP A 10 13.52 6.57 7.12
CA TRP A 10 12.97 7.78 6.48
C TRP A 10 13.38 9.06 7.20
N SER A 11 13.72 8.96 8.48
CA SER A 11 13.97 10.11 9.34
C SER A 11 15.44 10.20 9.73
N ASP A 12 16.01 11.40 9.57
CA ASP A 12 17.34 11.76 10.06
C ASP A 12 17.24 13.13 10.74
N GLU A 13 17.54 13.16 12.04
CA GLU A 13 17.38 14.32 12.91
C GLU A 13 16.02 15.05 12.72
N ARG A 14 16.04 16.19 12.02
CA ARG A 14 14.87 17.07 11.81
C ARG A 14 14.26 16.97 10.42
N VAL A 15 14.67 15.98 9.64
CA VAL A 15 14.20 15.74 8.27
C VAL A 15 13.56 14.36 8.21
N THR A 16 12.41 14.26 7.54
CA THR A 16 11.76 12.97 7.24
C THR A 16 11.24 12.95 5.82
N LEU A 17 11.17 11.76 5.23
CA LEU A 17 10.59 11.51 3.92
C LEU A 17 9.11 11.10 4.06
N LEU A 18 8.31 11.45 3.06
CA LEU A 18 6.92 11.02 2.91
C LEU A 18 6.55 10.86 1.43
N GLY A 19 5.46 10.15 1.14
CA GLY A 19 5.01 9.87 -0.22
C GLY A 19 6.08 9.16 -1.05
N ASP A 20 6.15 9.48 -2.35
CA ASP A 20 7.11 8.87 -3.28
C ASP A 20 8.58 9.09 -2.93
N ALA A 21 8.91 10.07 -2.07
CA ALA A 21 10.27 10.23 -1.58
C ALA A 21 10.66 9.11 -0.59
N ALA A 22 9.68 8.58 0.14
CA ALA A 22 9.86 7.51 1.14
C ALA A 22 9.55 6.11 0.57
N HIS A 23 8.53 6.00 -0.27
CA HIS A 23 8.00 4.71 -0.75
C HIS A 23 7.45 4.79 -2.18
N PRO A 24 8.29 5.12 -3.19
CA PRO A 24 7.85 5.12 -4.57
C PRO A 24 7.44 3.69 -4.97
N MET A 25 6.24 3.53 -5.53
CA MET A 25 5.64 2.23 -5.81
C MET A 25 5.06 2.16 -7.23
N TYR A 26 4.90 0.94 -7.76
CA TYR A 26 4.11 0.74 -8.97
C TYR A 26 2.68 1.29 -8.77
N PRO A 27 2.07 1.89 -9.81
CA PRO A 27 0.81 2.64 -9.71
C PRO A 27 -0.40 1.70 -9.63
N VAL A 28 -0.37 0.77 -8.70
CA VAL A 28 -1.42 -0.22 -8.48
C VAL A 28 -2.39 0.31 -7.43
N GLY A 29 -3.69 0.32 -7.75
CA GLY A 29 -4.75 0.68 -6.81
C GLY A 29 -4.73 2.12 -6.29
N SER A 30 -4.01 3.04 -6.95
CA SER A 30 -3.75 4.41 -6.44
C SER A 30 -3.08 4.46 -5.06
N ASN A 31 -2.37 3.38 -4.68
CA ASN A 31 -1.80 3.26 -3.35
C ASN A 31 -0.78 4.36 -3.05
N GLY A 32 0.02 4.82 -4.01
CA GLY A 32 1.03 5.85 -3.78
C GLY A 32 0.42 7.13 -3.21
N ALA A 33 -0.61 7.65 -3.87
CA ALA A 33 -1.34 8.83 -3.41
C ALA A 33 -2.06 8.59 -2.07
N GLY A 34 -2.74 7.45 -1.91
CA GLY A 34 -3.43 7.12 -0.67
C GLY A 34 -2.46 7.00 0.52
N GLN A 35 -1.30 6.39 0.32
CA GLN A 35 -0.26 6.28 1.36
C GLN A 35 0.35 7.65 1.68
N ALA A 36 0.56 8.53 0.70
CA ALA A 36 1.02 9.89 0.97
C ALA A 36 0.04 10.71 1.83
N VAL A 37 -1.28 10.51 1.64
CA VAL A 37 -2.31 11.13 2.50
C VAL A 37 -2.24 10.57 3.92
N LEU A 38 -2.10 9.25 4.07
CA LEU A 38 -1.96 8.60 5.37
C LEU A 38 -0.66 9.01 6.08
N ASP A 39 0.43 9.21 5.34
CA ASP A 39 1.68 9.73 5.87
C ASP A 39 1.49 11.11 6.48
N ALA A 40 0.83 12.02 5.76
CA ALA A 40 0.58 13.38 6.25
C ALA A 40 -0.25 13.36 7.56
N ALA A 41 -1.29 12.54 7.62
CA ALA A 41 -2.10 12.36 8.82
C ALA A 41 -1.28 11.79 9.99
N GLY A 42 -0.50 10.73 9.74
CA GLY A 42 0.37 10.11 10.74
C GLY A 42 1.44 11.07 11.27
N LEU A 43 2.14 11.76 10.37
CA LEU A 43 3.15 12.75 10.70
C LEU A 43 2.58 13.86 11.58
N VAL A 44 1.44 14.44 11.21
CA VAL A 44 0.76 15.45 12.02
C VAL A 44 0.33 14.90 13.38
N GLY A 45 -0.16 13.66 13.43
CA GLY A 45 -0.51 12.98 14.68
C GLY A 45 0.67 12.90 15.64
N HIS A 46 1.82 12.42 15.18
CA HIS A 46 3.03 12.32 16.01
C HIS A 46 3.59 13.69 16.39
N LEU A 47 3.63 14.66 15.46
CA LEU A 47 4.07 16.02 15.77
C LEU A 47 3.22 16.71 16.84
N ARG A 48 1.94 16.34 16.98
CA ARG A 48 1.06 16.86 18.03
C ARG A 48 1.27 16.18 19.39
N GLN A 49 1.71 14.92 19.40
CA GLN A 49 1.87 14.13 20.62
C GLN A 49 3.25 14.30 21.28
N HIS A 50 4.26 14.69 20.51
CA HIS A 50 5.63 14.83 21.00
C HIS A 50 6.08 16.30 20.97
N ARG A 51 6.78 16.74 22.01
CA ARG A 51 7.35 18.11 22.07
C ARG A 51 8.64 18.24 21.25
N ASP A 52 9.45 17.18 21.23
CA ASP A 52 10.68 17.15 20.45
C ASP A 52 10.39 16.63 19.03
N PRO A 53 10.69 17.41 17.98
CA PRO A 53 10.42 16.99 16.61
C PRO A 53 11.23 15.76 16.21
N VAL A 54 12.48 15.58 16.68
CA VAL A 54 13.28 14.40 16.30
C VAL A 54 12.61 13.12 16.79
N THR A 55 12.13 13.14 18.04
CA THR A 55 11.33 12.05 18.61
C THR A 55 10.04 11.81 17.81
N ALA A 56 9.33 12.87 17.42
CA ALA A 56 8.10 12.76 16.62
C ALA A 56 8.35 12.11 15.24
N LEU A 57 9.42 12.52 14.56
CA LEU A 57 9.77 12.01 13.23
C LEU A 57 10.21 10.54 13.26
N ARG A 58 10.88 10.10 14.33
CA ARG A 58 11.20 8.69 14.54
C ARG A 58 9.94 7.87 14.83
N ALA A 59 9.07 8.35 15.72
CA ALA A 59 7.81 7.67 16.01
C ALA A 59 6.93 7.54 14.74
N TYR A 60 6.88 8.57 13.92
CA TYR A 60 6.21 8.53 12.61
C TYR A 60 6.80 7.45 11.68
N GLN A 61 8.12 7.37 11.50
CA GLN A 61 8.68 6.35 10.62
C GLN A 61 8.38 4.93 11.13
N ASP A 62 8.43 4.73 12.45
CA ASP A 62 8.28 3.42 13.10
C ASP A 62 6.83 2.90 12.99
N ASP A 63 5.83 3.79 12.86
CA ASP A 63 4.42 3.43 12.64
C ASP A 63 4.07 3.16 11.16
N ARG A 64 4.99 3.44 10.22
CA ARG A 64 4.76 3.26 8.77
C ARG A 64 5.39 2.00 8.11
N PRO A 65 5.59 0.84 8.78
CA PRO A 65 6.22 -0.33 8.15
C PRO A 65 5.35 -1.00 7.07
N ALA A 66 4.06 -0.68 6.99
CA ALA A 66 3.14 -1.25 6.01
C ALA A 66 3.49 -0.86 4.55
N THR A 67 4.09 0.31 4.32
CA THR A 67 4.40 0.80 2.97
C THR A 67 5.45 -0.05 2.25
N ALA A 68 6.43 -0.58 2.98
CA ALA A 68 7.44 -1.48 2.43
C ALA A 68 6.83 -2.80 1.90
N GLU A 69 5.82 -3.33 2.61
CA GLU A 69 5.08 -4.50 2.16
C GLU A 69 4.21 -4.19 0.94
N ILE A 70 3.56 -3.02 0.91
CA ILE A 70 2.77 -2.55 -0.24
C ILE A 70 3.63 -2.44 -1.50
N VAL A 71 4.82 -1.83 -1.42
CA VAL A 71 5.76 -1.74 -2.54
C VAL A 71 6.06 -3.14 -3.11
N ARG A 72 6.40 -4.10 -2.24
CA ARG A 72 6.68 -5.48 -2.65
C ARG A 72 5.45 -6.17 -3.25
N MET A 73 4.26 -5.97 -2.71
CA MET A 73 3.03 -6.55 -3.25
C MET A 73 2.62 -5.95 -4.60
N ASN A 74 2.88 -4.65 -4.82
CA ASN A 74 2.60 -4.01 -6.10
C ASN A 74 3.46 -4.60 -7.22
N ARG A 75 4.71 -5.02 -6.93
CA ARG A 75 5.55 -5.75 -7.90
C ARG A 75 4.96 -7.10 -8.31
N ALA A 76 4.20 -7.73 -7.43
CA ALA A 76 3.55 -9.01 -7.67
C ALA A 76 2.15 -8.87 -8.30
N GLY A 77 1.80 -7.70 -8.84
CA GLY A 77 0.51 -7.46 -9.52
C GLY A 77 -0.63 -6.97 -8.63
N GLY A 78 -0.43 -6.85 -7.32
CA GLY A 78 -1.42 -6.31 -6.38
C GLY A 78 -2.84 -6.94 -6.49
N PRO A 79 -3.91 -6.13 -6.63
CA PRO A 79 -5.27 -6.63 -6.80
C PRO A 79 -5.56 -7.07 -8.24
N GLU A 80 -4.76 -6.66 -9.23
CA GLU A 80 -4.91 -7.01 -10.64
C GLU A 80 -4.56 -8.47 -10.92
N ARG A 81 -3.99 -9.20 -9.94
CA ARG A 81 -3.82 -10.66 -10.01
C ARG A 81 -5.10 -11.43 -10.33
N VAL A 82 -6.27 -10.82 -10.14
CA VAL A 82 -7.53 -11.39 -10.63
C VAL A 82 -7.56 -11.52 -12.16
N ILE A 83 -6.99 -10.57 -12.89
CA ILE A 83 -6.86 -10.60 -14.35
C ILE A 83 -5.87 -11.68 -14.74
N ASP A 84 -4.68 -11.71 -14.11
CA ASP A 84 -3.66 -12.74 -14.38
C ASP A 84 -4.21 -14.16 -14.16
N GLU A 85 -5.00 -14.36 -13.10
CA GLU A 85 -5.58 -15.66 -12.80
C GLU A 85 -6.67 -16.07 -13.79
N VAL A 86 -7.45 -15.12 -14.29
CA VAL A 86 -8.46 -15.37 -15.32
C VAL A 86 -7.79 -15.70 -16.65
N GLU A 87 -6.81 -14.91 -17.08
CA GLU A 87 -6.02 -15.13 -18.29
C GLU A 87 -5.35 -16.52 -18.26
N ARG A 88 -4.74 -16.88 -17.13
CA ARG A 88 -4.10 -18.20 -16.94
C ARG A 88 -5.09 -19.36 -17.10
N ARG A 89 -6.35 -19.19 -16.71
CA ARG A 89 -7.38 -20.24 -16.77
C ARG A 89 -8.13 -20.28 -18.10
N ALA A 90 -8.24 -19.15 -18.78
CA ALA A 90 -8.97 -19.01 -20.04
C ALA A 90 -8.17 -18.16 -21.06
N PRO A 91 -7.00 -18.65 -21.52
CA PRO A 91 -6.11 -17.89 -22.40
C PRO A 91 -6.71 -17.62 -23.79
N ASP A 92 -7.69 -18.43 -24.20
CA ASP A 92 -8.41 -18.26 -25.48
C ASP A 92 -9.73 -17.48 -25.30
N GLY A 93 -9.96 -16.91 -24.11
CA GLY A 93 -11.18 -16.19 -23.74
C GLY A 93 -12.27 -17.05 -23.13
N PHE A 94 -13.39 -16.41 -22.79
CA PHE A 94 -14.55 -17.02 -22.13
C PHE A 94 -15.84 -16.21 -22.41
N ASP A 95 -17.00 -16.86 -22.40
CA ASP A 95 -18.30 -16.18 -22.52
C ASP A 95 -18.84 -15.68 -21.17
N ARG A 96 -18.58 -16.43 -20.09
CA ARG A 96 -19.00 -16.10 -18.73
C ARG A 96 -17.87 -16.30 -17.73
N ILE A 97 -17.62 -15.29 -16.91
CA ILE A 97 -16.55 -15.32 -15.90
C ILE A 97 -16.76 -16.39 -14.83
N ASP A 98 -18.02 -16.69 -14.49
CA ASP A 98 -18.37 -17.69 -13.46
C ASP A 98 -17.98 -19.13 -13.84
N ASP A 99 -17.73 -19.36 -15.13
CA ASP A 99 -17.28 -20.65 -15.67
C ASP A 99 -15.76 -20.80 -15.55
N VAL A 100 -15.03 -19.70 -15.38
CA VAL A 100 -13.57 -19.65 -15.24
C VAL A 100 -13.15 -19.58 -13.77
N VAL A 101 -13.82 -18.72 -12.98
CA VAL A 101 -13.46 -18.47 -11.59
C VAL A 101 -14.68 -18.03 -10.78
N LYS A 102 -14.83 -18.54 -9.55
CA LYS A 102 -15.95 -18.13 -8.69
C LYS A 102 -15.67 -16.76 -8.07
N ILE A 103 -16.74 -15.97 -7.92
CA ILE A 103 -16.65 -14.62 -7.33
C ILE A 103 -16.01 -14.60 -5.93
N ASN A 104 -16.14 -15.67 -5.16
CA ASN A 104 -15.53 -15.77 -3.83
C ASN A 104 -14.00 -15.93 -3.90
N GLU A 105 -13.48 -16.61 -4.92
CA GLU A 105 -12.03 -16.71 -5.17
C GLU A 105 -11.49 -15.33 -5.55
N LEU A 106 -12.13 -14.65 -6.50
CA LEU A 106 -11.77 -13.28 -6.89
C LEU A 106 -11.79 -12.32 -5.70
N LYS A 107 -12.84 -12.37 -4.87
CA LYS A 107 -12.94 -11.57 -3.64
C LYS A 107 -11.81 -11.84 -2.66
N SER A 108 -11.32 -13.08 -2.60
CA SER A 108 -10.25 -13.45 -1.67
C SER A 108 -8.91 -12.88 -2.11
N ILE A 109 -8.64 -12.85 -3.42
CA ILE A 109 -7.45 -12.20 -4.01
C ILE A 109 -7.47 -10.70 -3.72
N VAL A 110 -8.59 -10.03 -3.96
CA VAL A 110 -8.73 -8.58 -3.73
C VAL A 110 -8.67 -8.22 -2.23
N LYS A 111 -9.35 -8.99 -1.36
CA LYS A 111 -9.34 -8.74 0.10
C LYS A 111 -7.95 -8.85 0.70
N GLY A 112 -7.12 -9.79 0.23
CA GLY A 112 -5.73 -9.92 0.67
C GLY A 112 -4.93 -8.63 0.47
N TYR A 113 -5.11 -7.99 -0.69
CA TYR A 113 -4.46 -6.71 -1.01
C TYR A 113 -5.00 -5.53 -0.20
N ALA A 114 -6.32 -5.43 -0.03
CA ALA A 114 -6.96 -4.36 0.74
C ALA A 114 -6.51 -4.33 2.22
N LYS A 115 -6.25 -5.51 2.79
CA LYS A 115 -5.76 -5.64 4.18
C LYS A 115 -4.35 -5.08 4.35
N VAL A 116 -3.46 -5.35 3.40
CA VAL A 116 -2.05 -4.90 3.47
C VAL A 116 -1.92 -3.43 3.15
N SER A 117 -2.72 -2.92 2.21
CA SER A 117 -2.76 -1.50 1.85
C SER A 117 -3.37 -0.60 2.93
N ARG A 118 -3.87 -1.17 4.03
CA ARG A 118 -4.54 -0.45 5.14
C ARG A 118 -5.71 0.45 4.68
N PHE A 119 -6.33 0.15 3.54
CA PHE A 119 -7.56 0.81 3.07
C PHE A 119 -8.83 0.19 3.66
N ALA A 120 -8.72 -0.70 4.65
CA ALA A 120 -9.89 -1.19 5.36
C ALA A 120 -10.61 0.00 6.01
N LEU A 121 -11.89 0.21 5.67
CA LEU A 121 -12.73 1.35 6.09
C LEU A 121 -12.61 1.69 7.59
N GLU A 122 -12.43 0.66 8.44
CA GLU A 122 -12.26 0.77 9.90
C GLU A 122 -10.97 1.47 10.35
N GLN A 123 -9.99 1.61 9.45
CA GLN A 123 -8.67 2.19 9.71
C GLN A 123 -8.52 3.61 9.18
N VAL A 124 -9.37 4.06 8.25
CA VAL A 124 -9.24 5.34 7.55
C VAL A 124 -10.14 6.44 8.13
N ASN A 125 -11.23 6.08 8.82
CA ASN A 125 -12.23 7.02 9.36
C ASN A 125 -12.18 7.17 10.89
N ARG A 126 -10.99 7.23 11.49
CA ARG A 126 -10.83 7.47 12.94
C ARG A 126 -10.65 8.94 13.28
#